data_AF-A0A1T4U146-F1
#
_entry.id   AF-A0A1T4U146-F1
#
_cell.length_a   1.000
_cell.length_b   1.000
_cell.length_c   1.000
_cell.angle_alpha   90.00
_cell.angle_beta   90.00
_cell.angle_gamma   90.00
#
_symmetry.space_group_name_H-M   'P 1'
#
loop_
_entity.id
_entity.type
_entity.pdbx_description
1 polymer ?
#
loop_
_entity_poly.entity_id
_entity_poly.type
_entity_poly.pdbx_seq_one_letter_code
_entity_poly.pdbx_strand_id
1 'polypeptide(L)'
;MAVLGRFRLFSWLTRRKECGSPCRLCEKSCGIHAIAKSGEIDYNECIQCMECAVIISDKNRCVAERYGKRNRSVSKIKTVDVMG
;
A
#
# COMPACT_ATOMS: atom_id res chain seq x y z
N MET A 1 22.53 22.74 20.77
CA MET A 1 21.49 22.79 19.71
C MET A 1 20.94 21.38 19.50
N ALA A 2 19.78 21.04 20.05
CA ALA A 2 19.20 19.70 19.92
C ALA A 2 17.67 19.76 19.84
N VAL A 3 17.14 20.33 18.74
CA VAL A 3 15.70 20.36 18.47
C VAL A 3 15.44 20.00 17.00
N LEU A 4 16.07 18.93 16.52
CA LEU A 4 15.76 18.33 15.22
C LEU A 4 15.37 16.85 15.33
N GLY A 5 15.52 16.22 16.51
CA GLY A 5 15.27 14.78 16.70
C GLY A 5 13.81 14.33 16.76
N ARG A 6 12.86 15.22 16.43
CA ARG A 6 11.41 14.96 16.56
C ARG A 6 10.59 15.49 15.40
N PHE A 7 11.22 15.76 14.25
CA PHE A 7 10.50 15.98 13.01
C PHE A 7 9.88 14.67 12.53
N ARG A 8 8.77 14.27 13.17
CA ARG A 8 7.83 13.23 12.70
C ARG A 8 7.00 13.79 11.53
N LEU A 9 7.66 14.36 10.51
CA LEU A 9 7.02 15.11 9.43
C LEU A 9 6.26 14.23 8.43
N PHE A 10 6.53 12.93 8.39
CA PHE A 10 5.98 12.02 7.39
C PHE A 10 4.98 11.00 7.97
N SER A 11 4.00 11.47 8.74
CA SER A 11 2.75 10.72 9.00
C SER A 11 1.77 10.75 7.81
N TRP A 12 2.23 11.21 6.64
CA TRP A 12 1.49 11.23 5.39
C TRP A 12 1.66 9.94 4.57
N LEU A 13 1.81 8.78 5.21
CA LEU A 13 1.66 7.52 4.49
C LEU A 13 0.17 7.25 4.28
N THR A 14 -0.36 7.69 3.14
CA THR A 14 -1.77 7.50 2.79
C THR A 14 -2.03 6.03 2.45
N ARG A 15 -2.45 5.24 3.45
CA ARG A 15 -2.92 3.87 3.23
C ARG A 15 -4.22 3.84 2.43
N ARG A 16 -4.40 2.75 1.71
CA ARG A 16 -5.66 2.44 0.99
C ARG A 16 -6.54 1.59 1.89
N LYS A 17 -7.87 1.68 1.71
CA LYS A 17 -8.86 0.95 2.52
C LYS A 17 -8.73 -0.58 2.45
N GLU A 18 -8.15 -1.08 1.36
CA GLU A 18 -7.97 -2.51 1.10
C GLU A 18 -6.77 -3.11 1.83
N CYS A 19 -5.87 -2.26 2.31
CA CYS A 19 -4.67 -2.70 2.99
C CYS A 19 -5.07 -3.15 4.42
N GLY A 20 -4.79 -4.40 4.77
CA GLY A 20 -5.15 -5.07 6.02
C GLY A 20 -6.07 -6.26 5.76
N SER A 21 -7.15 -6.00 5.02
CA SER A 21 -8.05 -7.03 4.51
C SER A 21 -8.67 -6.56 3.18
N PRO A 22 -8.47 -7.30 2.07
CA PRO A 22 -7.73 -8.56 1.93
C PRO A 22 -6.21 -8.40 1.72
N CYS A 23 -5.69 -7.18 1.53
CA CYS A 23 -4.29 -6.98 1.13
C CYS A 23 -3.34 -6.91 2.34
N ARG A 24 -2.45 -7.91 2.49
CA ARG A 24 -1.45 -7.98 3.58
C ARG A 24 0.00 -7.71 3.14
N LEU A 25 0.20 -7.14 1.95
CA LEU A 25 1.55 -6.98 1.38
C LEU A 25 2.46 -6.07 2.22
N CYS A 26 1.95 -4.91 2.65
CA CYS A 26 2.75 -3.97 3.44
C CYS A 26 3.13 -4.53 4.82
N GLU A 27 2.23 -5.31 5.46
CA GLU A 27 2.52 -6.02 6.71
C GLU A 27 3.67 -7.02 6.53
N LYS A 28 3.59 -7.85 5.49
CA LYS A 28 4.66 -8.83 5.17
C LYS A 28 5.99 -8.21 4.73
N SER A 29 5.95 -7.01 4.13
CA SER A 29 7.16 -6.33 3.65
C SER A 29 7.85 -5.50 4.74
N CYS A 30 7.15 -5.25 5.86
CA CYS A 30 7.71 -4.50 6.98
C CYS A 30 8.62 -5.39 7.82
N GLY A 31 9.93 -5.29 7.63
CA GLY A 31 10.92 -6.13 8.33
C GLY A 31 10.99 -5.94 9.85
N ILE A 32 10.40 -4.86 10.37
CA ILE A 32 10.33 -4.57 11.81
C ILE A 32 8.92 -4.78 12.38
N HIS A 33 7.98 -5.27 11.58
CA HIS A 33 6.59 -5.54 12.00
C HIS A 33 5.80 -4.38 12.59
N ALA A 34 6.20 -3.13 12.32
CA ALA A 34 5.47 -1.92 12.72
C ALA A 34 4.09 -1.73 12.04
N ILE A 35 3.60 -2.72 11.29
CA ILE A 35 2.29 -2.72 10.63
C ILE A 35 1.50 -3.93 11.09
N ALA A 36 0.37 -3.68 11.76
CA ALA A 36 -0.53 -4.72 12.22
C ALA A 36 -1.21 -5.47 11.07
N LYS A 37 -1.74 -6.67 11.35
CA LYS A 37 -2.51 -7.46 10.37
C LYS A 37 -3.78 -6.75 9.88
N SER A 38 -4.37 -5.90 10.72
CA SER A 38 -5.49 -4.99 10.35
C SER A 38 -5.06 -3.92 9.36
N GLY A 39 -3.76 -3.69 9.23
CA GLY A 39 -3.19 -2.65 8.41
C GLY A 39 -2.82 -1.36 9.15
N GLU A 40 -3.12 -1.26 10.43
CA GLU A 40 -2.72 -0.11 11.24
C GLU A 40 -1.19 -0.02 11.34
N ILE A 41 -0.66 1.21 11.40
CA ILE A 41 0.78 1.46 11.47
C ILE A 41 1.08 1.94 12.88
N ASP A 42 1.96 1.22 13.58
CA ASP A 42 2.51 1.67 14.85
C ASP A 42 3.67 2.64 14.58
N TYR A 43 3.39 3.94 14.73
CA TYR A 43 4.39 4.98 14.53
C TYR A 43 5.44 5.07 15.66
N ASN A 44 5.25 4.35 16.78
CA ASN A 44 6.27 4.25 17.82
C ASN A 44 7.38 3.27 17.42
N GLU A 45 7.02 2.20 16.72
CA GLU A 45 7.99 1.22 16.21
C GLU A 45 8.47 1.54 14.79
N CYS A 46 7.67 2.27 14.00
CA CYS A 46 7.99 2.59 12.61
C CYS A 46 9.23 3.49 12.47
N ILE A 47 10.32 2.92 11.96
CA ILE A 47 11.57 3.64 11.66
C ILE A 47 11.56 4.43 10.35
N GLN A 48 10.41 4.49 9.66
CA GLN A 48 10.23 5.22 8.40
C GLN A 48 11.26 4.82 7.33
N CYS A 49 11.32 3.55 6.95
CA CYS A 49 12.16 3.07 5.84
C CYS A 49 11.59 3.36 4.44
N MET A 50 10.38 3.93 4.35
CA MET A 50 9.63 4.22 3.12
C MET A 50 9.33 3.03 2.18
N GLU A 51 9.64 1.79 2.53
CA GLU A 51 9.34 0.61 1.69
C GLU A 51 7.83 0.51 1.35
N CYS A 52 6.97 0.74 2.35
CA CYS A 52 5.53 0.76 2.16
C CYS A 52 5.05 1.91 1.26
N ALA A 53 5.72 3.08 1.28
CA ALA A 53 5.40 4.20 0.39
C ALA A 53 5.71 3.84 -1.06
N VAL A 54 6.86 3.20 -1.30
CA VAL A 54 7.26 2.72 -2.63
C VAL A 54 6.28 1.68 -3.15
N ILE A 55 5.91 0.69 -2.30
CA ILE A 55 4.93 -0.34 -2.68
C ILE A 55 3.57 0.28 -3.04
N ILE A 56 3.10 1.28 -2.29
CA ILE A 56 1.81 1.94 -2.55
C ILE A 56 1.86 2.79 -3.83
N SER A 57 2.99 3.41 -4.14
CA SER A 57 3.19 4.23 -5.35
C SER A 57 3.35 3.38 -6.61
N ASP A 58 3.92 2.18 -6.49
CA ASP A 58 4.14 1.27 -7.60
C ASP A 58 2.87 0.47 -7.95
N LYS A 59 2.35 0.72 -9.16
CA LYS A 59 1.09 0.12 -9.65
C LYS A 59 1.19 -1.38 -9.93
N ASN A 60 2.40 -1.92 -10.08
CA ASN A 60 2.66 -3.35 -10.32
C ASN A 60 2.91 -4.09 -9.00
N ARG A 61 3.50 -3.43 -8.00
CA ARG A 61 3.75 -4.00 -6.66
C ARG A 61 2.52 -3.90 -5.76
N CYS A 62 1.77 -2.79 -5.81
CA CYS A 62 0.54 -2.66 -5.03
C CYS A 62 -0.55 -3.61 -5.52
N VAL A 63 -0.85 -4.63 -4.71
CA VAL A 63 -1.89 -5.63 -4.98
C VAL A 63 -3.24 -4.97 -5.28
N ALA A 64 -3.64 -3.95 -4.51
CA ALA A 64 -4.89 -3.24 -4.71
C ALA A 64 -4.96 -2.57 -6.10
N GLU A 65 -3.88 -1.96 -6.59
CA GLU A 65 -3.86 -1.44 -7.97
C GLU A 65 -3.84 -2.52 -9.03
N ARG A 66 -3.03 -3.56 -8.83
CA ARG A 66 -2.88 -4.65 -9.79
C ARG A 66 -4.20 -5.38 -10.03
N TYR A 67 -4.96 -5.68 -8.97
CA TYR A 67 -6.27 -6.33 -9.08
C TYR A 67 -7.38 -5.36 -9.47
N GLY A 68 -7.36 -4.11 -8.98
CA GLY A 68 -8.30 -3.07 -9.41
C GLY A 68 -8.21 -2.77 -10.91
N LYS A 69 -7.01 -2.89 -11.51
CA LYS A 69 -6.81 -2.75 -12.97
C LYS A 69 -7.20 -3.98 -13.76
N ARG A 70 -6.97 -5.20 -13.26
CA ARG A 70 -7.38 -6.44 -13.96
C ARG A 70 -8.87 -6.44 -14.31
N ASN A 71 -9.72 -5.89 -13.43
CA ASN A 71 -11.14 -5.78 -13.72
C ASN A 71 -11.46 -4.83 -14.89
N ARG A 72 -10.67 -3.76 -15.10
CA ARG A 72 -10.85 -2.87 -16.27
C ARG A 72 -10.41 -3.52 -17.58
N SER A 73 -9.32 -4.26 -17.58
CA SER A 73 -8.81 -4.92 -18.80
C SER A 73 -9.71 -6.09 -19.23
N VAL A 74 -10.23 -6.87 -18.28
CA VAL A 74 -11.18 -7.95 -18.58
C VAL A 74 -12.53 -7.42 -19.09
N SER A 75 -13.06 -6.33 -18.53
CA SER A 75 -14.28 -5.70 -19.07
C SER A 75 -14.10 -5.18 -20.50
N LYS A 76 -12.91 -4.67 -20.85
CA LYS A 76 -12.66 -4.15 -22.22
C LYS A 76 -12.57 -5.25 -23.27
N ILE A 77 -12.12 -6.45 -22.90
CA ILE A 77 -12.13 -7.63 -23.78
C ILE A 77 -13.57 -8.15 -23.95
N LYS A 78 -14.37 -8.21 -22.87
CA LYS A 78 -15.76 -8.70 -22.98
C LYS A 78 -16.67 -7.87 -23.89
N THR A 79 -16.45 -6.56 -24.02
CA THR A 79 -17.28 -5.73 -24.92
C THR A 79 -16.92 -5.87 -26.39
N VAL A 80 -15.70 -6.32 -26.73
CA VAL A 80 -15.33 -6.52 -28.14
C VAL A 80 -15.80 -7.87 -28.70
N ASP A 81 -15.99 -8.87 -27.84
CA ASP A 81 -16.45 -10.23 -28.24
C ASP A 81 -17.99 -10.42 -28.28
N VAL A 82 -18.80 -9.42 -27.90
CA VAL A 82 -20.29 -9.51 -27.92
C VAL A 82 -20.91 -8.84 -29.16
N MET A 83 -20.09 -8.30 -30.06
CA MET A 83 -20.54 -7.57 -31.25
C MET A 83 -19.93 -8.12 -32.55
N GLY A 84 -19.68 -9.44 -32.58
CA GLY A 84 -19.25 -10.21 -33.74
C GLY A 84 -20.18 -11.39 -33.99
#